data_AF-A0A821WAD9-F1
#
_entry.id   AF-A0A821WAD9-F1
#
_cell.length_a   1.000
_cell.length_b   1.000
_cell.length_c   1.000
_cell.angle_alpha   90.00
_cell.angle_beta   90.00
_cell.angle_gamma   90.00
#
_symmetry.space_group_name_H-M   'P 1'
#
loop_
_entity.id
_entity.type
_entity.pdbx_description
1 polymer ?
#
loop_
_entity_poly.entity_id
_entity_poly.type
_entity_poly.pdbx_seq_one_letter_code
_entity_poly.pdbx_strand_id
1 'polypeptide(L)'
;HFHGYFDLLFAAVSGYSVVFISVERWFSIWKPFEKSKYVTFKSTLITVISYILISIFGFSWFPFTLNYNPDQPKPEDTCELLRPTVYKILGTISVIFTYIVPFFFLGVLNILIVYRLHARQNTVIQRSLMQSSSTFTNDSSFGSSSTRKRQQRQRNTDRNITLMLIAVAIAFMVMIFPYQIYWFYMQIRRLTVQNITLVTLTQTFRYLNCCCNFFLYSATSSLFRRELREIFQLTHSLKSNQSININDDKRPRRVSSLALGSLDKNQILAERRNLLSPVSKQASLTKTTVEHFNFSDTINGNMASCKT
;
A
#
# COMPACT_ATOMS: atom_id res chain seq x y z
N HIS A 1 -7.53 12.00 25.15
CA HIS A 1 -8.51 10.91 24.93
C HIS A 1 -8.64 10.50 23.46
N PHE A 2 -9.06 11.41 22.57
CA PHE A 2 -9.30 11.08 21.16
C PHE A 2 -8.06 10.57 20.41
N HIS A 3 -6.87 11.08 20.74
CA HIS A 3 -5.63 10.63 20.09
C HIS A 3 -5.42 9.10 20.18
N GLY A 4 -5.53 8.51 21.38
CA GLY A 4 -5.39 7.07 21.57
C GLY A 4 -6.50 6.25 20.89
N TYR A 5 -7.71 6.78 20.84
CA TYR A 5 -8.83 6.18 20.10
C TYR A 5 -8.54 6.10 18.60
N PHE A 6 -8.15 7.23 17.99
CA PHE A 6 -7.83 7.28 16.57
C PHE A 6 -6.60 6.44 16.22
N ASP A 7 -5.59 6.43 17.08
CA ASP A 7 -4.39 5.61 16.92
C ASP A 7 -4.73 4.11 16.89
N LEU A 8 -5.57 3.61 17.81
CA LEU A 8 -6.07 2.24 17.80
C LEU A 8 -6.93 1.93 16.56
N LEU A 9 -7.84 2.85 16.21
CA LEU A 9 -8.72 2.73 15.07
C LEU A 9 -7.91 2.60 13.77
N PHE A 10 -6.97 3.51 13.54
CA PHE A 10 -6.12 3.50 12.33
C PHE A 10 -5.17 2.31 12.31
N ALA A 11 -4.63 1.88 13.45
CA ALA A 11 -3.83 0.67 13.54
C ALA A 11 -4.63 -0.57 13.12
N ALA A 12 -5.87 -0.71 13.60
CA ALA A 12 -6.76 -1.81 13.23
C ALA A 12 -7.09 -1.77 11.73
N VAL A 13 -7.54 -0.62 11.22
CA VAL A 13 -7.85 -0.45 9.80
C VAL A 13 -6.65 -0.75 8.91
N SER A 14 -5.46 -0.28 9.27
CA SER A 14 -4.23 -0.57 8.54
C SER A 14 -3.90 -2.07 8.54
N GLY A 15 -3.89 -2.71 9.71
CA GLY A 15 -3.54 -4.13 9.82
C GLY A 15 -4.49 -5.05 9.05
N TYR A 16 -5.80 -4.83 9.19
CA TYR A 16 -6.79 -5.63 8.49
C TYR A 16 -6.86 -5.32 6.98
N SER A 17 -6.49 -4.11 6.55
CA SER A 17 -6.31 -3.83 5.12
C SER A 17 -5.22 -4.72 4.52
N VAL A 18 -4.09 -4.89 5.21
CA VAL A 18 -3.02 -5.79 4.75
C VAL A 18 -3.48 -7.26 4.75
N VAL A 19 -4.25 -7.68 5.76
CA VAL A 19 -4.87 -9.03 5.81
C VAL A 19 -5.78 -9.24 4.61
N PHE A 20 -6.69 -8.29 4.34
CA PHE A 20 -7.65 -8.38 3.25
C PHE A 20 -6.96 -8.46 1.88
N ILE A 21 -5.95 -7.62 1.67
CA ILE A 21 -5.12 -7.67 0.45
C ILE A 21 -4.45 -9.05 0.33
N SER A 22 -3.95 -9.61 1.43
CA SER A 22 -3.34 -10.95 1.44
C SER A 22 -4.35 -12.06 1.13
N VAL A 23 -5.57 -11.96 1.65
CA VAL A 23 -6.69 -12.88 1.33
C VAL A 23 -7.05 -12.79 -0.15
N GLU A 24 -7.19 -11.59 -0.71
CA GLU A 24 -7.49 -11.40 -2.14
C GLU A 24 -6.42 -12.06 -3.01
N ARG A 25 -5.14 -11.95 -2.63
CA ARG A 25 -4.03 -12.59 -3.34
C ARG A 25 -4.05 -14.09 -3.20
N TRP A 26 -4.29 -14.60 -2.01
CA TRP A 26 -4.43 -16.04 -1.79
C TRP A 26 -5.53 -16.63 -2.68
N PHE A 27 -6.72 -16.01 -2.72
CA PHE A 27 -7.79 -16.41 -3.64
C PHE A 27 -7.38 -16.32 -5.10
N SER A 28 -6.70 -15.25 -5.51
CA SER A 28 -6.22 -15.05 -6.89
C SER A 28 -5.25 -16.15 -7.33
N ILE A 29 -4.43 -16.67 -6.40
CA ILE A 29 -3.45 -17.72 -6.66
C ILE A 29 -4.13 -19.10 -6.68
N TRP A 30 -5.11 -19.34 -5.81
CA TRP A 30 -5.81 -20.62 -5.72
C TRP A 30 -6.76 -20.84 -6.90
N LYS A 31 -7.52 -19.81 -7.28
CA LYS A 31 -8.58 -19.90 -8.27
C LYS A 31 -8.49 -18.77 -9.32
N PRO A 32 -7.48 -18.83 -10.22
CA PRO A 32 -7.27 -17.76 -11.20
C PRO A 32 -8.46 -17.55 -12.15
N PHE A 33 -9.20 -18.61 -12.49
CA PHE A 33 -10.32 -18.54 -13.43
C PHE A 33 -11.62 -18.03 -12.81
N GLU A 34 -11.79 -18.19 -11.50
CA GLU A 34 -13.00 -17.74 -10.80
C GLU A 34 -12.88 -16.30 -10.27
N LYS A 35 -11.67 -15.69 -10.32
CA LYS A 35 -11.42 -14.35 -9.76
C LYS A 35 -12.42 -13.30 -10.26
N SER A 36 -12.71 -13.32 -11.57
CA SER A 36 -13.62 -12.33 -12.18
C SER A 36 -15.06 -12.41 -11.65
N LYS A 37 -15.46 -13.55 -11.07
CA LYS A 37 -16.81 -13.75 -10.54
C LYS A 37 -16.95 -13.27 -9.10
N TYR A 38 -15.90 -13.40 -8.29
CA TYR A 38 -15.96 -13.12 -6.85
C TYR A 38 -15.47 -11.72 -6.46
N VAL A 39 -14.47 -11.18 -7.15
CA VAL A 39 -13.88 -9.88 -6.79
C VAL A 39 -14.44 -8.79 -7.69
N THR A 40 -15.59 -8.24 -7.31
CA THR A 40 -16.14 -7.04 -7.94
C THR A 40 -15.78 -5.79 -7.13
N PHE A 41 -15.57 -4.67 -7.81
CA PHE A 41 -15.26 -3.39 -7.16
C PHE A 41 -16.30 -3.02 -6.09
N LYS A 42 -17.59 -3.25 -6.36
CA LYS A 42 -18.68 -3.01 -5.42
C LYS A 42 -18.55 -3.87 -4.16
N SER A 43 -18.25 -5.16 -4.32
CA SER A 43 -18.06 -6.06 -3.18
C SER A 43 -16.85 -5.63 -2.33
N THR A 44 -15.73 -5.31 -2.97
CA THR A 44 -14.53 -4.83 -2.25
C THR A 44 -14.82 -3.54 -1.48
N LEU A 45 -15.52 -2.58 -2.09
CA LEU A 45 -15.89 -1.33 -1.44
C LEU A 45 -16.81 -1.57 -0.23
N ILE A 46 -17.83 -2.42 -0.37
CA ILE A 46 -18.74 -2.78 0.73
C ILE A 46 -17.96 -3.44 1.87
N THR A 47 -17.04 -4.36 1.57
CA THR A 47 -16.21 -5.02 2.60
C THR A 47 -15.29 -4.04 3.33
N VAL A 48 -14.71 -3.06 2.63
CA VAL A 48 -13.87 -2.03 3.25
C VAL A 48 -14.70 -1.12 4.16
N ILE A 49 -15.86 -0.65 3.68
CA ILE A 49 -16.76 0.21 4.47
C ILE A 49 -17.28 -0.53 5.70
N SER A 50 -17.73 -1.78 5.54
CA SER A 50 -18.24 -2.56 6.67
C SER A 50 -17.17 -2.76 7.73
N TYR A 51 -15.93 -3.00 7.33
CA TYR A 51 -14.81 -3.15 8.26
C TYR A 51 -14.48 -1.84 9.01
N ILE A 52 -14.50 -0.69 8.33
CA ILE A 52 -14.31 0.62 8.97
C ILE A 52 -15.40 0.85 10.01
N LEU A 53 -16.66 0.58 9.67
CA LEU A 53 -17.79 0.73 10.59
C LEU A 53 -17.68 -0.21 11.79
N ILE A 54 -17.31 -1.48 11.57
CA ILE A 54 -17.07 -2.45 12.65
C ILE A 54 -15.94 -1.97 13.56
N SER A 55 -14.88 -1.38 13.01
CA SER A 55 -13.76 -0.85 13.81
C SER A 55 -14.20 0.36 14.65
N ILE A 56 -14.92 1.31 14.07
CA ILE A 56 -15.48 2.47 14.79
C ILE A 56 -16.37 1.99 15.94
N PHE A 57 -17.26 1.04 15.67
CA PHE A 57 -18.16 0.49 16.70
C PHE A 57 -17.38 -0.30 17.76
N GLY A 58 -16.43 -1.12 17.34
CA GLY A 58 -15.61 -1.97 18.23
C GLY A 58 -14.71 -1.19 19.18
N PHE A 59 -14.28 0.02 18.81
CA PHE A 59 -13.48 0.90 19.68
C PHE A 59 -14.30 1.99 20.37
N SER A 60 -15.61 2.06 20.13
CA SER A 60 -16.50 3.09 20.70
C SER A 60 -16.48 3.14 22.23
N TRP A 61 -16.09 2.06 22.90
CA TRP A 61 -15.95 1.99 24.36
C TRP A 61 -14.78 2.84 24.90
N PHE A 62 -13.74 3.09 24.10
CA PHE A 62 -12.48 3.68 24.57
C PHE A 62 -12.66 5.12 25.10
N PRO A 63 -13.34 6.05 24.40
CA PRO A 63 -13.58 7.40 24.91
C PRO A 63 -14.33 7.43 26.25
N PHE A 64 -15.21 6.46 26.51
CA PHE A 64 -16.00 6.39 27.75
C PHE A 64 -15.23 5.82 28.96
N THR A 65 -14.04 5.25 28.76
CA THR A 65 -13.25 4.67 29.86
C THR A 65 -12.30 5.64 30.54
N LEU A 66 -12.06 6.79 29.93
CA LEU A 66 -11.18 7.82 30.45
C LEU A 66 -12.06 8.99 30.92
N ASN A 67 -11.92 9.40 32.17
CA ASN A 67 -12.60 10.59 32.67
C ASN A 67 -11.56 11.59 33.15
N TYR A 68 -11.74 12.85 32.78
CA TYR A 68 -10.94 13.93 33.33
C TYR A 68 -11.55 14.31 34.68
N ASN A 69 -10.79 14.21 35.76
CA ASN A 69 -11.26 14.61 37.09
C ASN A 69 -10.72 16.01 37.40
N PRO A 70 -11.53 17.08 37.21
CA PRO A 70 -11.08 18.45 37.47
C PRO A 70 -10.94 18.77 38.97
N ASP A 71 -11.51 17.96 39.86
CA ASP A 71 -11.70 18.31 41.28
C ASP A 71 -10.50 17.95 42.17
N GLN A 72 -9.46 17.31 41.62
CA GLN A 72 -8.21 17.11 42.34
C GLN A 72 -7.16 18.11 41.84
N PRO A 73 -6.84 19.18 42.60
CA PRO A 73 -5.73 20.07 42.31
C PRO A 73 -4.40 19.33 42.61
N LYS A 74 -4.10 18.28 41.84
CA LYS A 74 -2.77 17.70 41.80
C LYS A 74 -1.94 18.57 40.86
N PRO A 75 -0.70 18.95 41.24
CA PRO A 75 0.17 19.82 40.45
C PRO A 75 0.67 19.21 39.13
N GLU A 76 0.18 18.03 38.75
CA GLU A 76 0.45 17.39 37.47
C GLU A 76 -0.88 16.91 36.90
N ASP A 77 -1.19 17.31 35.65
CA ASP A 77 -2.37 16.92 34.86
C ASP A 77 -2.38 15.40 34.59
N THR A 78 -2.58 14.59 35.63
CA THR A 78 -2.61 13.13 35.51
C THR A 78 -4.01 12.69 35.15
N CYS A 79 -4.18 12.18 33.92
CA CYS A 79 -5.39 11.46 33.53
C CYS A 79 -5.58 10.20 34.40
N GLU A 80 -6.59 10.19 35.28
CA GLU A 80 -6.95 9.00 36.05
C GLU A 80 -7.94 8.11 35.27
N LEU A 81 -7.81 6.78 35.42
CA LEU A 81 -8.74 5.82 34.83
C LEU A 81 -9.97 5.65 35.73
N LEU A 82 -11.17 5.95 35.20
CA LEU A 82 -12.42 5.78 35.96
C LEU A 82 -12.70 4.32 36.31
N ARG A 83 -12.34 3.39 35.40
CA ARG A 83 -12.59 1.95 35.55
C ARG A 83 -11.38 1.13 35.09
N PRO A 84 -10.34 0.97 35.94
CA PRO A 84 -9.08 0.31 35.55
C PRO A 84 -9.28 -1.15 35.13
N THR A 85 -10.21 -1.87 35.76
CA THR A 85 -10.53 -3.27 35.41
C THR A 85 -11.12 -3.38 34.01
N VAL A 86 -12.08 -2.51 33.66
CA VAL A 86 -12.74 -2.51 32.34
C VAL A 86 -11.73 -2.17 31.26
N TYR A 87 -10.92 -1.12 31.47
CA TYR A 87 -9.85 -0.73 30.56
C TYR A 87 -8.84 -1.87 30.34
N LYS A 88 -8.44 -2.57 31.42
CA LYS A 88 -7.51 -3.70 31.33
C LYS A 88 -8.09 -4.85 30.50
N ILE A 89 -9.34 -5.23 30.73
CA ILE A 89 -9.99 -6.34 30.01
C ILE A 89 -10.21 -5.95 28.54
N LEU A 90 -10.91 -4.84 28.28
CA LEU A 90 -11.24 -4.40 26.93
C LEU A 90 -10.01 -3.98 26.13
N GLY A 91 -9.01 -3.39 26.78
CA GLY A 91 -7.71 -3.08 26.18
C GLY A 91 -6.96 -4.34 25.77
N THR A 92 -6.94 -5.38 26.61
CA THR A 92 -6.33 -6.68 26.27
C THR A 92 -7.04 -7.33 25.09
N ILE A 93 -8.37 -7.38 25.10
CA ILE A 93 -9.18 -7.89 23.98
C ILE A 93 -8.85 -7.11 22.70
N SER A 94 -8.82 -5.78 22.78
CA SER A 94 -8.51 -4.91 21.66
C SER A 94 -7.12 -5.19 21.08
N VAL A 95 -6.11 -5.42 21.91
CA VAL A 95 -4.75 -5.77 21.46
C VAL A 95 -4.74 -7.12 20.74
N ILE A 96 -5.44 -8.13 21.27
CA ILE A 96 -5.54 -9.45 20.63
C ILE A 96 -6.16 -9.33 19.23
N PHE A 97 -7.31 -8.65 19.12
CA PHE A 97 -7.98 -8.48 17.83
C PHE A 97 -7.21 -7.57 16.86
N THR A 98 -6.60 -6.50 17.36
CA THR A 98 -5.92 -5.52 16.48
C THR A 98 -4.57 -6.01 15.97
N TYR A 99 -3.87 -6.84 16.75
CA TYR A 99 -2.49 -7.20 16.43
C TYR A 99 -2.27 -8.70 16.30
N ILE A 100 -2.68 -9.50 17.30
CA ILE A 100 -2.40 -10.94 17.31
C ILE A 100 -3.14 -11.66 16.18
N VAL A 101 -4.43 -11.36 16.02
CA VAL A 101 -5.25 -11.97 14.96
C VAL A 101 -4.71 -11.61 13.57
N PRO A 102 -4.52 -10.34 13.18
CA PRO A 102 -3.90 -9.97 11.90
C PRO A 102 -2.52 -10.58 11.69
N PHE A 103 -1.67 -10.60 12.72
CA PHE A 103 -0.34 -11.20 12.64
C PHE A 103 -0.42 -12.69 12.28
N PHE A 104 -1.26 -13.45 12.99
CA PHE A 104 -1.43 -14.88 12.73
C PHE A 104 -1.99 -15.14 11.32
N PHE A 105 -3.05 -14.43 10.92
CA PHE A 105 -3.64 -14.58 9.59
C PHE A 105 -2.66 -14.21 8.48
N LEU A 106 -1.91 -13.11 8.63
CA LEU A 106 -0.87 -12.74 7.67
C LEU A 106 0.23 -13.80 7.57
N GLY A 107 0.66 -14.37 8.70
CA GLY A 107 1.67 -15.42 8.73
C GLY A 107 1.22 -16.65 7.95
N VAL A 108 0.03 -17.16 8.27
CA VAL A 108 -0.55 -18.32 7.59
C VAL A 108 -0.76 -18.05 6.09
N LEU A 109 -1.37 -16.93 5.73
CA LEU A 109 -1.64 -16.59 4.32
C LEU A 109 -0.34 -16.45 3.52
N ASN A 110 0.68 -15.78 4.05
CA ASN A 110 1.96 -15.63 3.36
C ASN A 110 2.68 -16.97 3.17
N ILE A 111 2.68 -17.84 4.18
CA ILE A 111 3.24 -19.19 4.06
C ILE A 111 2.51 -19.99 2.97
N LEU A 112 1.17 -19.95 2.94
CA LEU A 112 0.36 -20.63 1.92
C LEU A 112 0.64 -20.07 0.51
N ILE A 113 0.77 -18.75 0.39
CA ILE A 113 1.09 -18.08 -0.88
C ILE A 113 2.46 -18.54 -1.39
N VAL A 114 3.49 -18.52 -0.54
CA VAL A 114 4.85 -18.93 -0.90
C VAL A 114 4.90 -20.40 -1.29
N TYR A 115 4.29 -21.28 -0.49
CA TYR A 115 4.21 -22.71 -0.76
C TYR A 115 3.58 -22.99 -2.13
N ARG A 116 2.44 -22.35 -2.42
CA ARG A 116 1.72 -22.54 -3.69
C ARG A 116 2.48 -21.94 -4.87
N LEU A 117 3.16 -20.81 -4.69
CA LEU A 117 3.99 -20.19 -5.71
C LEU A 117 5.15 -21.12 -6.11
N HIS A 118 5.81 -21.75 -5.14
CA HIS A 118 6.86 -22.74 -5.37
C HIS A 118 6.33 -23.99 -6.10
N ALA A 119 5.20 -24.54 -5.63
CA ALA A 119 4.57 -25.70 -6.27
C ALA A 119 4.26 -25.43 -7.76
N ARG A 120 3.71 -24.25 -8.07
CA ARG A 120 3.41 -23.85 -9.45
C ARG A 120 4.67 -23.66 -10.29
N GLN A 121 5.73 -23.09 -9.72
CA GLN A 121 7.00 -22.90 -10.43
C GLN A 121 7.59 -24.26 -10.84
N ASN A 122 7.56 -25.25 -9.95
CA ASN A 122 8.08 -26.59 -10.23
C ASN A 122 7.30 -27.29 -11.37
N THR A 123 5.97 -27.17 -11.39
CA THR A 123 5.16 -27.74 -12.49
C THR A 123 5.47 -27.09 -13.85
N VAL A 124 5.75 -25.79 -13.89
CA VAL A 124 6.11 -25.10 -15.14
C VAL A 124 7.46 -25.58 -15.66
N ILE A 125 8.46 -25.74 -14.78
CA ILE A 125 9.79 -26.23 -15.13
C ILE A 125 9.73 -27.65 -15.68
N GLN A 126 8.99 -28.55 -15.03
CA GLN A 126 8.80 -29.92 -15.51
C GLN A 126 8.17 -29.96 -16.90
N ARG A 127 7.17 -29.12 -17.17
CA ARG A 127 6.55 -29.04 -18.51
C ARG A 127 7.51 -28.50 -19.58
N SER A 128 8.37 -27.53 -19.25
CA SER A 128 9.37 -27.05 -20.22
C SER A 128 10.43 -28.10 -20.56
N LEU A 129 10.80 -28.95 -19.59
CA LEU A 129 11.75 -30.04 -19.83
C LEU A 129 11.13 -31.13 -20.72
N MET A 130 9.89 -31.55 -20.45
CA MET A 130 9.20 -32.55 -21.27
C MET A 130 8.93 -32.08 -22.70
N GLN A 131 8.67 -30.78 -22.90
CA GLN A 131 8.42 -30.23 -24.24
C GLN A 131 9.69 -30.02 -25.08
N SER A 132 10.87 -29.96 -24.44
CA SER A 132 12.14 -29.80 -25.15
C SER A 132 12.59 -31.10 -25.85
N SER A 133 12.12 -32.26 -25.37
CA SER A 133 12.54 -33.57 -25.90
C SER A 133 11.78 -34.03 -27.16
N SER A 134 10.71 -33.34 -27.58
CA SER A 134 9.85 -33.76 -28.70
C SER A 134 10.04 -32.99 -30.02
N THR A 135 11.10 -32.18 -30.14
CA THR A 135 11.31 -31.34 -31.35
C THR A 135 12.37 -31.93 -32.28
N PHE A 136 11.97 -32.90 -33.10
CA PHE A 136 12.71 -33.30 -34.32
C PHE A 136 11.82 -33.41 -35.57
N THR A 137 10.55 -32.97 -35.52
CA THR A 137 9.68 -32.96 -36.69
C THR A 137 9.55 -31.55 -37.24
N ASN A 138 10.20 -31.32 -38.38
CA ASN A 138 10.14 -30.12 -39.21
C ASN A 138 8.70 -29.88 -39.67
N ASP A 139 7.99 -28.93 -39.05
CA ASP A 139 6.81 -28.38 -39.72
C ASP A 139 6.49 -26.94 -39.33
N SER A 140 6.29 -26.15 -40.37
CA SER A 140 6.22 -24.69 -40.42
C SER A 140 4.91 -24.13 -39.86
N SER A 141 4.83 -23.88 -38.55
CA SER A 141 3.66 -23.21 -37.92
C SER A 141 4.01 -21.81 -37.36
N PHE A 142 3.79 -20.78 -38.19
CA PHE A 142 4.21 -19.38 -37.98
C PHE A 142 3.33 -18.55 -37.01
N GLY A 143 2.28 -19.12 -36.39
CA GLY A 143 1.23 -18.34 -35.69
C GLY A 143 1.19 -18.34 -34.16
N SER A 144 1.87 -19.27 -33.46
CA SER A 144 1.58 -19.53 -32.03
C SER A 144 2.49 -18.83 -31.00
N SER A 145 3.54 -18.13 -31.46
CA SER A 145 4.59 -17.59 -30.59
C SER A 145 4.19 -16.32 -29.82
N SER A 146 3.27 -15.51 -30.36
CA SER A 146 2.87 -14.22 -29.78
C SER A 146 2.01 -14.36 -28.51
N THR A 147 1.05 -15.29 -28.50
CA THR A 147 0.13 -15.53 -27.37
C THR A 147 0.86 -16.06 -26.15
N ARG A 148 1.84 -16.98 -26.34
CA ARG A 148 2.66 -17.51 -25.23
C ARG A 148 3.48 -16.41 -24.55
N LYS A 149 4.09 -15.50 -25.32
CA LYS A 149 4.87 -14.37 -24.78
C LYS A 149 4.00 -13.43 -23.92
N ARG A 150 2.77 -13.12 -24.36
CA ARG A 150 1.84 -12.28 -23.59
C ARG A 150 1.44 -12.93 -22.26
N GLN A 151 1.11 -14.22 -22.26
CA GLN A 151 0.73 -14.94 -21.05
C GLN A 151 1.88 -15.05 -20.04
N GLN A 152 3.12 -15.22 -20.51
CA GLN A 152 4.30 -15.25 -19.64
C GLN A 152 4.57 -13.88 -18.99
N ARG A 153 4.45 -12.78 -19.75
CA ARG A 153 4.57 -11.42 -19.19
C ARG A 153 3.55 -11.17 -18.09
N GLN A 154 2.28 -11.56 -18.31
CA GLN A 154 1.23 -11.40 -17.30
C GLN A 154 1.57 -12.15 -16.00
N ARG A 155 2.03 -13.41 -16.11
CA ARG A 155 2.44 -14.21 -14.94
C ARG A 155 3.59 -13.57 -14.15
N ASN A 156 4.57 -13.01 -14.85
CA ASN A 156 5.69 -12.33 -14.20
C ASN A 156 5.22 -11.08 -13.44
N THR A 157 4.30 -10.31 -14.03
CA THR A 157 3.68 -9.17 -13.35
C THR A 157 2.93 -9.60 -12.09
N ASP A 158 2.09 -10.64 -12.18
CA ASP A 158 1.33 -11.16 -11.03
C ASP A 158 2.25 -11.66 -9.90
N ARG A 159 3.36 -12.31 -10.27
CA ARG A 159 4.40 -12.74 -9.32
C ARG A 159 5.05 -11.57 -8.61
N ASN A 160 5.44 -10.53 -9.36
CA ASN A 160 6.07 -9.34 -8.79
C ASN A 160 5.13 -8.63 -7.80
N ILE A 161 3.84 -8.52 -8.15
CA ILE A 161 2.82 -7.96 -7.25
C ILE A 161 2.66 -8.82 -5.99
N THR A 162 2.69 -10.15 -6.11
CA THR A 162 2.59 -11.05 -4.97
C THR A 162 3.80 -10.91 -4.03
N LEU A 163 5.02 -10.86 -4.59
CA LEU A 163 6.25 -10.67 -3.82
C LEU A 163 6.26 -9.34 -3.06
N MET A 164 5.78 -8.28 -3.72
CA MET A 164 5.58 -6.98 -3.10
C MET A 164 4.66 -7.06 -1.87
N LEU A 165 3.55 -7.79 -1.96
CA LEU A 165 2.58 -7.90 -0.87
C LEU A 165 3.10 -8.74 0.30
N ILE A 166 3.86 -9.79 0.01
CA ILE A 166 4.60 -10.53 1.03
C ILE A 166 5.58 -9.60 1.76
N ALA A 167 6.32 -8.77 1.00
CA ALA A 167 7.26 -7.82 1.60
C ALA A 167 6.54 -6.78 2.49
N VAL A 168 5.37 -6.28 2.08
CA VAL A 168 4.52 -5.40 2.90
C VAL A 168 4.09 -6.08 4.20
N ALA A 169 3.64 -7.33 4.13
CA ALA A 169 3.23 -8.05 5.32
C ALA A 169 4.39 -8.31 6.28
N ILE A 170 5.58 -8.66 5.77
CA ILE A 170 6.79 -8.84 6.59
C ILE A 170 7.20 -7.51 7.23
N ALA A 171 7.23 -6.41 6.47
CA ALA A 171 7.57 -5.10 7.01
C ALA A 171 6.59 -4.67 8.11
N PHE A 172 5.28 -4.88 7.89
CA PHE A 172 4.24 -4.62 8.89
C PHE A 172 4.48 -5.41 10.18
N MET A 173 4.77 -6.72 10.07
CA MET A 173 5.08 -7.57 11.22
C MET A 173 6.31 -7.06 11.98
N VAL A 174 7.42 -6.81 11.28
CA VAL A 174 8.69 -6.39 11.89
C VAL A 174 8.56 -5.03 12.57
N MET A 175 7.81 -4.09 11.99
CA MET A 175 7.64 -2.74 12.52
C MET A 175 6.72 -2.70 13.75
N ILE A 176 5.68 -3.54 13.80
CA ILE A 176 4.71 -3.54 14.90
C ILE A 176 5.16 -4.41 16.09
N PHE A 177 5.86 -5.51 15.82
CA PHE A 177 6.19 -6.51 16.82
C PHE A 177 6.96 -5.98 18.05
N PRO A 178 7.98 -5.11 17.93
CA PRO A 178 8.72 -4.59 19.08
C PRO A 178 7.83 -3.81 20.06
N TYR A 179 6.92 -3.00 19.53
CA TYR A 179 5.97 -2.23 20.35
C TYR A 179 5.01 -3.15 21.10
N GLN A 180 4.51 -4.22 20.46
CA GLN A 180 3.63 -5.17 21.12
C GLN A 180 4.35 -5.94 22.24
N ILE A 181 5.58 -6.41 22.00
CA ILE A 181 6.37 -7.07 23.05
C ILE A 181 6.57 -6.14 24.23
N TYR A 182 6.96 -4.89 23.97
CA TYR A 182 7.17 -3.89 25.03
C TYR A 182 5.89 -3.66 25.84
N TRP A 183 4.75 -3.49 25.16
CA TRP A 183 3.46 -3.29 25.81
C TRP A 183 3.06 -4.49 26.68
N PHE A 184 3.20 -5.73 26.16
CA PHE A 184 2.93 -6.95 26.93
C PHE A 184 3.88 -7.08 28.14
N TYR A 185 5.15 -6.77 27.96
CA TYR A 185 6.15 -6.80 29.04
C TYR A 185 5.78 -5.85 30.18
N MET A 186 5.41 -4.61 29.84
CA MET A 186 4.96 -3.62 30.81
C MET A 186 3.72 -4.10 31.58
N GLN A 187 2.78 -4.73 30.86
CA GLN A 187 1.54 -5.21 31.47
C GLN A 187 1.73 -6.39 32.42
N ILE A 188 2.70 -7.27 32.15
CA ILE A 188 3.04 -8.40 33.03
C ILE A 188 3.77 -7.91 34.28
N ARG A 189 4.77 -7.04 34.11
CA ARG A 189 5.66 -6.66 35.21
C ARG A 189 5.11 -5.55 36.10
N ARG A 190 4.02 -4.87 35.72
CA ARG A 190 3.46 -3.69 36.43
C ARG A 190 4.55 -2.67 36.80
N LEU A 191 5.59 -2.53 35.98
CA LEU A 191 6.72 -1.67 36.30
C LEU A 191 6.26 -0.22 36.32
N THR A 192 6.53 0.46 37.42
CA THR A 192 6.27 1.89 37.60
C THR A 192 7.28 2.74 36.85
N VAL A 193 8.49 2.23 36.59
CA VAL A 193 9.55 2.96 35.90
C VAL A 193 9.56 2.58 34.42
N GLN A 194 9.06 3.48 33.58
CA GLN A 194 9.12 3.33 32.12
C GLN A 194 10.50 3.79 31.61
N ASN A 195 11.17 2.95 30.82
CA ASN A 195 12.34 3.38 30.08
C ASN A 195 11.88 4.21 28.87
N ILE A 196 11.92 5.54 29.02
CA ILE A 196 11.43 6.49 28.01
C ILE A 196 12.07 6.24 26.64
N THR A 197 13.38 5.93 26.59
CA THR A 197 14.09 5.66 25.34
C THR A 197 13.51 4.44 24.61
N LEU A 198 13.20 3.36 25.33
CA LEU A 198 12.63 2.15 24.73
C LEU A 198 11.19 2.38 24.24
N VAL A 199 10.39 3.16 24.99
CA VAL A 199 9.05 3.58 24.57
C VAL A 199 9.13 4.37 23.27
N THR A 200 9.96 5.42 23.23
CA THR A 200 10.11 6.28 22.06
C THR A 200 10.61 5.50 20.85
N LEU A 201 11.57 4.59 21.05
CA LEU A 201 12.09 3.76 19.96
C LEU A 201 10.99 2.86 19.38
N THR A 202 10.29 2.10 20.22
CA THR A 202 9.23 1.18 19.76
C THR A 202 8.04 1.91 19.15
N GLN A 203 7.67 3.08 19.67
CA GLN A 203 6.68 3.95 19.05
C GLN A 203 7.13 4.47 17.68
N THR A 204 8.43 4.80 17.53
CA THR A 204 9.00 5.23 16.25
C THR A 204 8.85 4.13 15.19
N PHE A 205 9.17 2.88 15.51
CA PHE A 205 8.94 1.73 14.60
C PHE A 205 7.47 1.62 14.19
N ARG A 206 6.56 1.80 15.14
CA ARG A 206 5.12 1.78 14.86
C ARG A 206 4.69 2.90 13.91
N TYR A 207 5.19 4.12 14.08
CA TYR A 207 4.89 5.24 13.16
C TYR A 207 5.55 5.08 11.80
N LEU A 208 6.76 4.50 11.73
CA LEU A 208 7.43 4.18 10.48
C LEU A 208 6.62 3.19 9.63
N ASN A 209 5.83 2.30 10.24
CA ASN A 209 4.92 1.41 9.51
C ASN A 209 3.95 2.18 8.59
N CYS A 210 3.48 3.35 9.00
CA CYS A 210 2.61 4.21 8.18
C CYS A 210 3.33 4.67 6.91
N CYS A 211 4.62 5.02 7.02
CA CYS A 211 5.46 5.45 5.89
C CYS A 211 5.91 4.25 5.04
N CYS A 212 6.18 3.10 5.65
CA CYS A 212 6.64 1.90 4.95
C CYS A 212 5.69 1.48 3.85
N ASN A 213 4.37 1.56 4.08
CA ASN A 213 3.38 1.26 3.05
C ASN A 213 3.59 2.12 1.80
N PHE A 214 3.76 3.45 1.96
CA PHE A 214 4.05 4.36 0.84
C PHE A 214 5.34 3.97 0.11
N PHE A 215 6.45 3.83 0.84
CA PHE A 215 7.75 3.48 0.24
C PHE A 215 7.71 2.13 -0.46
N LEU A 216 7.01 1.15 0.11
CA LEU A 216 6.86 -0.17 -0.49
C LEU A 216 6.05 -0.06 -1.79
N TYR A 217 4.89 0.61 -1.79
CA TYR A 217 4.12 0.80 -3.03
C TYR A 217 4.91 1.56 -4.09
N SER A 218 5.67 2.58 -3.70
CA SER A 218 6.56 3.33 -4.60
C SER A 218 7.69 2.46 -5.17
N ALA A 219 8.38 1.69 -4.35
CA ALA A 219 9.50 0.85 -4.77
C ALA A 219 9.07 -0.34 -5.65
N THR A 220 7.86 -0.86 -5.41
CA THR A 220 7.39 -2.09 -6.03
C THR A 220 6.50 -1.88 -7.24
N SER A 221 5.71 -0.81 -7.30
CA SER A 221 4.87 -0.52 -8.45
C SER A 221 5.73 -0.22 -9.69
N SER A 222 5.69 -1.11 -10.69
CA SER A 222 6.35 -0.88 -11.97
C SER A 222 5.76 0.32 -12.70
N LEU A 223 4.47 0.59 -12.49
CA LEU A 223 3.80 1.77 -13.02
C LEU A 223 4.41 3.02 -12.42
N PHE A 224 4.47 3.11 -11.09
CA PHE A 224 5.05 4.27 -10.41
C PHE A 224 6.51 4.50 -10.82
N ARG A 225 7.32 3.43 -10.90
CA ARG A 225 8.70 3.51 -11.38
C ARG A 225 8.81 3.95 -12.84
N ARG A 226 7.85 3.57 -13.69
CA ARG A 226 7.78 4.02 -15.09
C ARG A 226 7.45 5.51 -15.16
N GLU A 227 6.39 5.94 -14.48
CA GLU A 227 5.97 7.35 -14.47
C GLU A 227 7.07 8.24 -13.85
N LEU A 228 7.72 7.81 -12.77
CA LEU A 228 8.88 8.51 -12.21
C LEU A 228 10.03 8.62 -13.23
N ARG A 229 10.34 7.52 -13.92
CA ARG A 229 11.40 7.52 -14.94
C ARG A 229 11.06 8.46 -16.09
N GLU A 230 9.82 8.51 -16.53
CA GLU A 230 9.34 9.43 -17.57
C GLU A 230 9.51 10.89 -17.12
N ILE A 231 9.13 11.23 -15.88
CA ILE A 231 9.33 12.57 -15.32
C ILE A 231 10.83 12.93 -15.28
N PHE A 232 11.68 12.05 -14.76
CA PHE A 232 13.13 12.31 -14.68
C PHE A 232 13.81 12.42 -16.06
N GLN A 233 13.37 11.65 -17.06
CA GLN A 233 13.89 11.72 -18.43
C GLN A 233 13.45 12.99 -19.17
N LEU A 234 12.23 13.49 -18.90
CA LEU A 234 11.76 14.76 -19.44
C LEU A 234 12.55 15.93 -18.85
N THR A 235 12.84 15.92 -17.55
CA THR A 235 13.68 16.96 -16.91
C THR A 235 15.10 16.98 -17.49
N HIS A 236 15.67 15.81 -17.79
CA HIS A 236 16.98 15.72 -18.42
C HIS A 236 16.97 16.25 -19.86
N SER A 237 15.94 15.93 -20.64
CA SER A 237 15.80 16.41 -22.03
C SER A 237 15.59 17.93 -22.09
N LEU A 238 14.83 18.52 -21.15
CA LEU A 238 14.64 19.97 -21.07
C LEU A 238 15.94 20.70 -20.71
N LYS A 239 16.75 20.12 -19.81
CA LYS A 239 18.06 20.68 -19.46
C LYS A 239 19.05 20.63 -20.64
N SER A 240 18.98 19.60 -21.49
CA SER A 240 19.85 19.46 -22.66
C SER A 240 19.52 20.47 -23.79
N ASN A 241 18.27 20.88 -23.94
CA ASN A 241 17.87 21.82 -25.00
C ASN A 241 18.15 23.29 -24.62
N GLN A 242 18.24 23.60 -23.33
CA GLN A 242 18.51 24.96 -22.88
C GLN A 242 20.00 25.36 -23.05
N SER A 243 20.91 24.39 -23.13
CA SER A 243 22.36 24.63 -23.35
C SER A 243 22.77 24.82 -24.82
N ILE A 244 21.88 24.62 -25.80
CA ILE A 244 22.23 24.70 -27.23
C ILE A 244 21.99 26.10 -27.83
N ASN A 245 21.31 27.02 -27.13
CA ASN A 245 20.80 28.25 -27.76
C ASN A 245 21.51 29.57 -27.34
N ILE A 246 22.77 29.52 -26.88
CA ILE A 246 23.51 30.75 -26.47
C ILE A 246 24.62 31.16 -27.46
N ASN A 247 24.98 30.34 -28.46
CA ASN A 247 26.12 30.66 -29.34
C ASN A 247 25.86 30.77 -30.85
N ASP A 248 24.62 30.73 -31.34
CA ASP A 248 24.34 30.96 -32.78
C ASP A 248 23.58 32.26 -33.01
N ASP A 249 24.28 33.39 -32.79
CA ASP A 249 24.02 34.61 -33.54
C ASP A 249 24.96 34.66 -34.74
N LYS A 250 24.39 34.97 -35.92
CA LYS A 250 24.99 35.16 -37.25
C LYS A 250 25.19 33.92 -38.14
N ARG A 251 24.09 33.42 -38.73
CA ARG A 251 24.06 33.15 -40.20
C ARG A 251 22.63 33.03 -40.75
N PRO A 252 22.26 33.78 -41.80
CA PRO A 252 21.01 33.56 -42.51
C PRO A 252 21.16 32.35 -43.44
N ARG A 253 20.42 31.27 -43.19
CA ARG A 253 20.32 30.13 -44.12
C ARG A 253 18.94 30.04 -44.75
N ARG A 254 18.99 30.06 -46.08
CA ARG A 254 17.89 29.92 -47.04
C ARG A 254 17.00 28.72 -46.71
N VAL A 255 15.71 29.01 -46.80
CA VAL A 255 14.60 28.07 -46.93
C VAL A 255 14.86 27.14 -48.13
N SER A 256 14.75 25.84 -47.91
CA SER A 256 14.57 24.87 -48.99
C SER A 256 13.47 23.90 -48.56
N SER A 257 12.30 24.15 -49.13
CA SER A 257 11.13 23.30 -49.14
C SER A 257 11.46 21.96 -49.80
N LEU A 258 11.35 20.87 -49.05
CA LEU A 258 11.24 19.54 -49.62
C LEU A 258 10.07 18.84 -48.94
N ALA A 259 8.96 18.84 -49.68
CA ALA A 259 7.75 18.10 -49.40
C ALA A 259 8.06 16.60 -49.35
N LEU A 260 7.83 15.98 -48.20
CA LEU A 260 7.82 14.53 -48.08
C LEU A 260 6.63 14.10 -47.21
N GLY A 261 5.63 13.55 -47.90
CA GLY A 261 4.72 12.52 -47.39
C GLY A 261 3.89 12.86 -46.17
N SER A 262 2.80 13.59 -46.39
CA SER A 262 1.64 13.65 -45.48
C SER A 262 0.91 12.30 -45.46
N LEU A 263 1.52 11.29 -44.84
CA LEU A 263 0.86 10.04 -44.44
C LEU A 263 0.58 10.12 -42.94
N ASP A 264 -0.57 10.74 -42.70
CA ASP A 264 -1.57 10.32 -41.73
C ASP A 264 -1.20 10.15 -40.24
N LYS A 265 -0.67 11.23 -39.64
CA LYS A 265 -0.67 11.38 -38.17
C LYS A 265 -2.07 11.57 -37.58
N ASN A 266 -3.06 11.99 -38.37
CA ASN A 266 -4.40 12.30 -37.87
C ASN A 266 -5.29 11.06 -37.71
N GLN A 267 -5.11 10.02 -38.53
CA GLN A 267 -5.78 8.73 -38.46
C GLN A 267 -5.20 7.89 -37.33
N ILE A 268 -3.88 7.97 -37.08
CA ILE A 268 -3.27 7.37 -35.87
C ILE A 268 -3.78 8.06 -34.60
N LEU A 269 -4.00 9.38 -34.61
CA LEU A 269 -4.59 10.11 -33.47
C LEU A 269 -6.10 9.85 -33.30
N ALA A 270 -6.83 9.66 -34.39
CA ALA A 270 -8.27 9.33 -34.35
C ALA A 270 -8.50 7.89 -33.86
N GLU A 271 -7.67 6.93 -34.26
CA GLU A 271 -7.75 5.53 -33.81
C GLU A 271 -7.38 5.39 -32.32
N ARG A 272 -6.40 6.17 -31.84
CA ARG A 272 -6.07 6.23 -30.40
C ARG A 272 -7.18 6.85 -29.56
N ARG A 273 -7.97 7.78 -30.12
CA ARG A 273 -9.07 8.46 -29.41
C ARG A 273 -10.29 7.54 -29.23
N ASN A 274 -10.52 6.60 -30.15
CA ASN A 274 -11.61 5.62 -30.04
C ASN A 274 -11.30 4.45 -29.08
N LEU A 275 -10.03 4.09 -28.89
CA LEU A 275 -9.62 3.03 -27.95
C LEU A 275 -9.54 3.49 -26.48
N LEU A 276 -9.58 4.80 -26.20
CA LEU A 276 -9.51 5.38 -24.85
C LEU A 276 -10.88 5.76 -24.25
N SER A 277 -11.99 5.55 -24.96
CA SER A 277 -13.33 6.00 -24.54
C SER A 277 -13.96 5.28 -23.33
N PRO A 278 -13.51 4.08 -22.87
CA PRO A 278 -14.00 3.55 -21.60
C PRO A 278 -13.22 4.04 -20.37
N VAL A 279 -12.00 4.59 -20.54
CA VAL A 279 -11.10 4.90 -19.42
C VAL A 279 -11.24 6.35 -18.94
N SER A 280 -11.65 7.29 -19.79
CA SER A 280 -11.78 8.70 -19.43
C SER A 280 -13.04 9.04 -18.60
N LYS A 281 -14.05 8.15 -18.54
CA LYS A 281 -15.22 8.36 -17.66
C LYS A 281 -14.93 8.15 -16.16
N GLN A 282 -13.77 7.59 -15.78
CA GLN A 282 -13.39 7.46 -14.37
C GLN A 282 -12.46 8.58 -13.87
N ALA A 283 -11.88 9.39 -14.75
CA ALA A 283 -11.00 10.51 -14.36
C ALA A 283 -11.76 11.83 -14.08
N SER A 284 -13.08 11.87 -14.31
CA SER A 284 -13.89 13.09 -14.14
C SER A 284 -14.72 13.12 -12.85
N LEU A 285 -14.54 12.15 -11.93
CA LEU A 285 -15.32 12.08 -10.67
C LEU A 285 -14.46 12.16 -9.39
N THR A 286 -13.27 12.76 -9.47
CA THR A 286 -12.39 13.01 -8.31
C THR A 286 -11.79 14.43 -8.36
N LYS A 287 -12.55 15.39 -8.87
CA LYS A 287 -12.15 16.79 -8.93
C LYS A 287 -13.20 17.69 -8.27
N THR A 288 -13.36 17.53 -6.95
CA THR A 288 -14.04 18.53 -6.13
C THR A 288 -13.39 18.59 -4.74
N THR A 289 -12.88 19.78 -4.43
CA THR A 289 -12.53 20.31 -3.10
C THR A 289 -11.23 19.81 -2.44
N VAL A 290 -10.09 20.26 -2.97
CA VAL A 290 -8.89 20.50 -2.15
C VAL A 290 -8.94 21.96 -1.73
N GLU A 291 -9.47 22.22 -0.54
CA GLU A 291 -9.27 23.50 0.13
C GLU A 291 -7.81 23.55 0.62
N HIS A 292 -7.14 24.65 0.28
CA HIS A 292 -5.83 25.01 0.80
C HIS A 292 -5.96 25.29 2.31
N PHE A 293 -5.67 24.28 3.13
CA PHE A 293 -5.46 24.46 4.56
C PHE A 293 -4.00 24.89 4.79
N ASN A 294 -3.79 26.19 4.96
CA ASN A 294 -2.51 26.74 5.39
C ASN A 294 -2.25 26.29 6.84
N PHE A 295 -1.38 25.28 7.00
CA PHE A 295 -0.89 24.83 8.30
C PHE A 295 0.43 25.54 8.60
N SER A 296 0.35 26.82 8.91
CA SER A 296 1.45 27.62 9.45
C SER A 296 0.81 28.76 10.21
N ASP A 297 0.33 28.46 11.41
CA ASP A 297 0.32 29.35 12.57
C ASP A 297 -0.31 28.61 13.75
N THR A 298 0.23 28.84 14.95
CA THR A 298 -0.20 28.30 16.26
C THR A 298 0.40 26.95 16.70
N ILE A 299 1.73 26.90 16.86
CA ILE A 299 2.37 26.05 17.88
C ILE A 299 2.95 26.98 18.94
N ASN A 300 2.05 27.54 19.77
CA ASN A 300 2.34 28.09 21.09
C ASN A 300 1.05 27.94 21.90
N GLY A 301 0.77 26.70 22.27
CA GLY A 301 -0.34 26.33 23.12
C GLY A 301 0.09 25.10 23.90
N ASN A 302 0.22 25.25 25.22
CA ASN A 302 0.43 24.16 26.16
C ASN A 302 -0.75 23.18 26.08
N MET A 303 -0.71 22.28 25.09
CA MET A 303 -1.48 21.05 25.16
C MET A 303 -0.79 20.18 26.19
N ALA A 304 -1.34 20.16 27.41
CA ALA A 304 -1.16 19.08 28.35
C ALA A 304 -1.68 17.79 27.69
N SER A 305 -0.85 17.22 26.82
CA SER A 305 -1.06 15.91 26.26
C SER A 305 -0.94 14.96 27.44
N CYS A 306 -2.07 14.38 27.89
CA CYS A 306 -2.04 13.24 28.80
C CYS A 306 -1.08 12.20 28.21
N LYS A 307 0.14 12.13 28.77
CA LYS A 307 1.13 11.10 28.48
C LYS A 307 0.63 9.85 29.18
N THR A 308 -0.13 9.03 28.45
CA THR A 308 -0.42 7.64 28.82
C THR A 308 0.75 6.75 28.45
#